data_AF-A0A5A5RWV7-F1
#
_entry.id   AF-A0A5A5RWV7-F1
#
_cell.length_a   1.000
_cell.length_b   1.000
_cell.length_c   1.000
_cell.angle_alpha   90.00
_cell.angle_beta   90.00
_cell.angle_gamma   90.00
#
_symmetry.space_group_name_H-M   'P 1'
#
loop_
_entity.id
_entity.type
_entity.pdbx_description
1 polymer ?
#
loop_
_entity_poly.entity_id
_entity_poly.type
_entity_poly.pdbx_seq_one_letter_code
_entity_poly.pdbx_strand_id
1 'polypeptide(L)' 'MRGNLHTSFDHQRFADNMRQCQAKWLITYDDCPEIRKLFNFAHIIEWNLQYGMNNYQQGAAASGRELMIKNY' A
#
# COMPACT_ATOMS: atom_id res chain seq x y z
N MET A 1 -20.72 4.80 28.56
CA MET A 1 -20.06 3.87 27.63
C MET A 1 -19.37 4.71 26.55
N ARG A 2 -18.04 4.80 26.55
CA ARG A 2 -17.30 5.61 25.58
C ARG A 2 -17.28 4.85 24.25
N GLY A 3 -17.92 5.42 23.22
CA GLY A 3 -17.86 4.89 21.87
C GLY A 3 -16.39 4.83 21.42
N ASN A 4 -15.91 3.64 21.08
CA ASN A 4 -14.60 3.46 20.50
C ASN A 4 -14.59 4.13 19.12
N LEU A 5 -13.90 5.26 19.04
CA LEU A 5 -13.70 6.02 17.81
C LEU A 5 -12.83 5.19 16.86
N HIS A 6 -13.45 4.34 16.04
CA HIS A 6 -12.83 3.48 15.03
C HIS A 6 -12.33 4.31 13.82
N THR A 7 -11.59 5.39 14.06
CA THR A 7 -11.27 6.41 13.02
C THR A 7 -9.90 6.27 12.38
N SER A 8 -9.08 5.34 12.84
CA SER A 8 -7.79 5.04 12.22
C SER A 8 -7.78 3.56 11.88
N PHE A 9 -7.71 3.24 10.59
CA PHE A 9 -7.36 1.88 10.18
C PHE A 9 -5.97 1.60 10.75
N ASP A 10 -5.89 0.65 11.68
CA ASP A 10 -4.63 0.32 12.34
C ASP A 10 -3.76 -0.48 11.37
N HIS A 11 -2.95 0.24 10.59
CA HIS A 11 -2.02 -0.32 9.60
C HIS A 11 -1.06 -1.32 10.24
N GLN A 12 -0.67 -1.08 11.49
CA GLN A 12 0.22 -1.95 12.26
C GLN A 12 -0.48 -3.27 12.57
N ARG A 13 -1.68 -3.23 13.15
CA ARG A 13 -2.47 -4.44 13.44
C ARG A 13 -2.76 -5.25 12.17
N PHE A 14 -3.04 -4.58 11.06
CA PHE A 14 -3.24 -5.25 9.78
C PHE A 14 -1.96 -5.96 9.29
N ALA A 15 -0.81 -5.27 9.30
CA ALA A 15 0.47 -5.87 8.93
C ALA A 15 0.84 -7.07 9.80
N ASP A 16 0.59 -7.00 11.12
CA ASP A 16 0.86 -8.10 12.05
C ASP A 16 -0.03 -9.32 11.80
N ASN A 17 -1.29 -9.11 11.41
CA ASN A 17 -2.18 -10.20 10.98
C ASN A 17 -1.70 -10.82 9.65
N MET A 18 -1.29 -9.99 8.68
CA MET A 18 -0.81 -10.47 7.38
C MET A 18 0.51 -11.23 7.50
N ARG A 19 1.37 -10.87 8.47
CA ARG A 19 2.59 -11.62 8.81
C ARG A 19 2.32 -13.04 9.30
N GLN A 20 1.22 -13.25 10.02
CA GLN A 20 0.81 -14.57 10.52
C GLN A 20 0.01 -15.38 9.49
N CYS A 21 -0.47 -14.73 8.43
CA CYS A 21 -1.25 -15.38 7.39
C CYS A 21 -0.37 -16.26 6.50
N GLN A 22 -0.59 -17.57 6.57
CA GLN A 22 0.12 -18.56 5.75
C GLN A 22 -0.44 -18.70 4.33
N ALA A 23 -1.66 -18.19 4.09
CA ALA A 23 -2.27 -18.20 2.76
C ALA A 23 -1.57 -17.19 1.84
N LYS A 24 -1.55 -17.45 0.54
CA LYS A 24 -1.01 -16.50 -0.45
C LYS A 24 -1.89 -15.26 -0.51
N TRP A 25 -1.28 -14.09 -0.41
CA TRP A 25 -1.97 -12.81 -0.48
C TRP A 25 -1.20 -11.80 -1.32
N LEU A 26 -1.97 -10.85 -1.88
CA LEU A 26 -1.50 -9.69 -2.61
C LEU A 26 -2.30 -8.49 -2.10
N ILE A 27 -1.59 -7.42 -1.75
CA ILE A 27 -2.15 -6.18 -1.20
C ILE A 27 -1.67 -5.04 -2.09
N THR A 28 -2.58 -4.16 -2.48
CA THR A 28 -2.26 -2.87 -3.11
C THR A 28 -2.33 -1.77 -2.06
N TYR A 29 -1.31 -0.91 -2.01
CA TYR A 29 -1.20 0.16 -1.02
C TYR A 29 -0.65 1.44 -1.65
N ASP A 30 -0.96 2.61 -1.11
CA ASP A 30 -0.22 3.84 -1.43
C ASP A 30 1.24 3.74 -0.96
N ASP A 31 2.16 4.26 -1.78
CA ASP A 31 3.57 4.33 -1.44
C ASP A 31 3.84 5.39 -0.37
N CYS A 32 3.91 4.95 0.89
CA CYS A 32 4.40 5.76 1.98
C CYS A 32 5.48 5.03 2.81
N PRO A 33 6.40 5.78 3.45
CA PRO A 33 7.47 5.20 4.24
C PRO A 33 7.00 4.33 5.41
N GLU A 34 5.81 4.61 5.95
CA GLU A 34 5.22 3.83 7.04
C GLU A 34 4.83 2.42 6.58
N ILE A 35 4.11 2.31 5.46
CA ILE A 35 3.68 1.03 4.91
C ILE A 35 4.87 0.18 4.48
N ARG A 36 5.91 0.79 3.89
CA ARG A 36 7.15 0.07 3.57
C ARG A 36 7.81 -0.53 4.80
N LYS A 37 7.79 0.17 5.94
CA LYS A 37 8.34 -0.34 7.21
C LYS A 37 7.48 -1.47 7.77
N LEU A 38 6.15 -1.31 7.75
CA LEU A 38 5.20 -2.28 8.27
C LEU A 38 5.27 -3.63 7.53
N PHE A 39 5.38 -3.57 6.19
CA PHE A 39 5.42 -4.73 5.32
C PHE A 39 6.83 -5.16 4.91
N ASN A 40 7.87 -4.76 5.66
CA ASN A 40 9.27 -5.11 5.33
C ASN A 40 9.56 -6.63 5.29
N PHE A 41 8.63 -7.43 5.80
CA PHE A 41 8.71 -8.88 5.87
C PHE A 41 8.18 -9.57 4.59
N ALA A 42 7.56 -8.80 3.69
CA ALA A 42 6.94 -9.27 2.48
C ALA A 42 7.63 -8.70 1.24
N HIS A 43 7.32 -9.23 0.06
CA HIS A 43 7.83 -8.72 -1.20
C HIS A 43 7.05 -7.47 -1.61
N ILE A 44 7.72 -6.32 -1.61
CA ILE A 44 7.17 -5.04 -2.02
C ILE A 44 7.62 -4.73 -3.45
N ILE A 45 6.67 -4.47 -4.33
CA ILE A 45 6.88 -4.10 -5.73
C ILE A 45 6.33 -2.69 -5.92
N GLU A 46 7.17 -1.79 -6.38
CA GLU A 46 6.75 -0.43 -6.73
C GLU A 46 6.02 -0.44 -8.07
N TRP A 47 4.80 0.09 -8.08
CA TRP A 47 3.95 0.17 -9.25
C TRP A 47 3.61 1.64 -9.53
N ASN A 48 4.28 2.18 -10.55
CA ASN A 48 4.00 3.53 -11.03
C ASN A 48 2.94 3.45 -12.13
N LEU A 49 1.67 3.65 -11.77
CA LEU A 49 0.60 3.78 -12.76
C LEU A 49 0.66 5.18 -13.37
N GLN A 50 1.33 5.27 -14.52
CA GLN A 50 1.24 6.45 -15.36
C GLN A 50 -0.12 6.41 -16.09
N TYR A 51 -1.16 6.92 -15.44
CA TYR A 51 -2.48 7.03 -16.06
C TYR A 51 -2.44 8.02 -17.22
N GLY A 52 -2.61 7.50 -18.43
CA GLY A 52 -2.95 8.26 -19.63
C GLY A 52 -1.84 8.30 -20.67
N MET A 53 -2.23 8.09 -21.93
CA MET A 53 -1.45 8.50 -23.10
C MET A 53 -0.89 9.91 -22.85
N ASN A 54 0.42 10.01 -22.61
CA ASN A 54 1.13 11.29 -22.58
C ASN A 54 1.11 11.86 -24.00
N ASN A 55 0.00 12.50 -24.38
CA ASN A 55 0.02 13.51 -25.41
C ASN A 55 0.92 14.63 -24.89
N TYR A 56 2.09 14.72 -25.52
CA TYR A 56 2.83 15.94 -25.81
C TYR A 56 2.23 17.22 -25.17
N GLN A 57 2.95 17.79 -24.19
CA GLN A 57 2.72 19.14 -23.64
C GLN A 57 1.55 19.31 -22.66
N GLN A 58 1.70 18.88 -21.40
CA GLN A 58 1.37 19.70 -20.22
C GLN A 58 1.80 19.01 -18.92
N GLY A 59 2.35 19.81 -17.99
CA GLY A 59 3.13 19.36 -16.85
C GLY A 59 2.38 18.50 -15.83
N ALA A 60 3.09 17.49 -15.34
CA ALA A 60 2.88 16.77 -14.08
C ALA A 60 1.45 16.22 -13.85
N ALA A 61 1.10 15.16 -14.59
CA ALA A 61 0.10 14.23 -14.08
C ALA A 61 0.60 13.67 -12.73
N ALA A 62 -0.22 13.76 -11.68
CA ALA A 62 0.08 13.19 -10.38
C ALA A 62 0.32 11.68 -10.56
N SER A 63 1.59 11.27 -10.53
CA SER A 63 1.95 9.86 -10.61
C SER A 63 1.53 9.22 -9.29
N GLY A 64 0.41 8.49 -9.32
CA GLY A 64 0.04 7.62 -8.21
C GLY A 64 1.13 6.57 -8.04
N ARG A 65 1.88 6.67 -6.95
CA ARG A 65 2.88 5.67 -6.59
C ARG A 65 2.19 4.64 -5.73
N GLU A 66 1.91 3.49 -6.30
CA GLU A 66 1.29 2.38 -5.60
C GLU A 66 2.35 1.31 -5.30
N LEU A 67 2.12 0.55 -4.24
CA LEU A 67 2.91 -0.61 -3.83
C LEU A 67 2.05 -1.86 -3.97
N MET A 68 2.57 -2.86 -4.65
CA MET A 68 2.07 -4.22 -4.62
C MET A 68 2.89 -5.04 -3.62
N ILE A 69 2.24 -5.51 -2.56
CA ILE A 69 2.87 -6.25 -1.47
C ILE A 69 2.34 -7.69 -1.48
N LYS A 70 3.21 -8.69 -1.51
CA LYS A 70 2.83 -10.11 -1.53
C LYS A 70 3.73 -10.99 -0.66
N ASN A 71 3.22 -12.15 -0.22
CA ASN A 71 3.98 -13.13 0.55
C ASN A 71 4.45 -14.36 -0.25
N TYR A 72 4.50 -14.27 -1.58
CA TYR A 72 4.90 -15.37 -2.47
C TYR A 72 5.70 -14.88 -3.68
#